data_AF-A0A3D1CSQ2-F1
#
_entry.id   AF-A0A3D1CSQ2-F1
#
_cell.length_a   1.000
_cell.length_b   1.000
_cell.length_c   1.000
_cell.angle_alpha   90.00
_cell.angle_beta   90.00
_cell.angle_gamma   90.00
#
_symmetry.space_group_name_H-M   'P 1'
#
loop_
_entity.id
_entity.type
_entity.pdbx_description
1 polymer ?
#
loop_
_entity_poly.entity_id
_entity_poly.type
_entity_poly.pdbx_seq_one_letter_code
_entity_poly.pdbx_strand_id
1 'polypeptide(L)'
;MRLKNRQRQVGRFNHSGGFGVIEILAAVGVISLILTALASAMALSLRTSAELKFRSIALSKAQGVIEALRRERAIQGWETLSSLVGGGVAGTYTYCFNSEAALQQSSFTLSSGSCTTTVAWDGNDYIRELTIDTQTAGEMSLTAKVYWQGRDKHMEMTQTLYQWH
;
A
#
# COMPACT_ATOMS: atom_id res chain seq x y z
N MET A 1 -77.20 -57.76 -2.33
CA MET A 1 -76.24 -57.63 -3.47
C MET A 1 -76.80 -56.55 -4.38
N ARG A 2 -76.22 -55.39 -4.70
CA ARG A 2 -74.84 -54.90 -4.77
C ARG A 2 -74.85 -53.35 -4.67
N LEU A 3 -73.91 -52.85 -3.84
CA LEU A 3 -73.02 -51.69 -4.02
C LEU A 3 -73.58 -50.31 -4.41
N LYS A 4 -73.73 -49.52 -3.35
CA LYS A 4 -73.47 -48.07 -3.24
C LYS A 4 -72.02 -47.78 -3.66
N ASN A 5 -71.78 -46.90 -4.63
CA ASN A 5 -70.43 -46.37 -4.87
C ASN A 5 -70.43 -44.85 -4.85
N ARG A 6 -69.95 -44.31 -3.73
CA ARG A 6 -69.81 -42.87 -3.46
C ARG A 6 -68.63 -42.33 -4.22
N GLN A 7 -68.84 -41.27 -5.00
CA GLN A 7 -67.79 -40.31 -5.26
C GLN A 7 -67.42 -39.61 -3.94
N ARG A 8 -66.14 -39.62 -3.59
CA ARG A 8 -65.56 -38.61 -2.70
C ARG A 8 -64.34 -38.04 -3.38
N GLN A 9 -64.48 -36.77 -3.75
CA GLN A 9 -63.40 -35.89 -4.20
C GLN A 9 -62.28 -35.93 -3.16
N VAL A 10 -61.07 -36.25 -3.62
CA VAL A 10 -59.84 -36.07 -2.84
C VAL A 10 -59.57 -34.57 -2.80
N GLY A 11 -59.66 -33.99 -1.60
CA GLY A 11 -59.36 -32.58 -1.37
C GLY A 11 -57.90 -32.29 -1.68
N ARG A 12 -57.65 -31.41 -2.65
CA ARG A 12 -56.41 -30.64 -2.72
C ARG A 12 -56.51 -29.52 -1.70
N PHE A 13 -55.86 -29.68 -0.55
CA PHE A 13 -55.56 -28.57 0.33
C PHE A 13 -54.47 -27.72 -0.32
N ASN A 14 -54.87 -26.69 -1.08
CA ASN A 14 -53.98 -25.56 -1.33
C ASN A 14 -53.76 -24.84 0.02
N HIS A 15 -52.59 -25.01 0.63
CA HIS A 15 -52.09 -24.08 1.63
C HIS A 15 -51.78 -22.76 0.91
N SER A 16 -52.72 -21.83 0.88
CA SER A 16 -52.41 -20.42 0.67
C SER A 16 -51.80 -19.90 1.98
N GLY A 17 -50.51 -20.16 2.17
CA GLY A 17 -49.75 -19.75 3.36
C GLY A 17 -49.56 -18.24 3.39
N GLY A 18 -50.32 -17.55 4.23
CA GLY A 18 -49.99 -16.19 4.63
C GLY A 18 -48.84 -16.23 5.64
N PHE A 19 -47.85 -15.35 5.46
CA PHE A 19 -46.74 -15.21 6.42
C PHE A 19 -47.28 -14.80 7.79
N GLY A 20 -46.89 -15.53 8.84
CA GLY A 20 -47.23 -15.18 10.21
C GLY A 20 -46.43 -13.95 10.67
N VAL A 21 -47.01 -13.11 11.53
CA VAL A 21 -46.34 -11.90 12.08
C VAL A 21 -44.98 -12.24 12.72
N ILE A 22 -44.86 -13.39 13.39
CA ILE A 22 -43.61 -13.86 14.01
C ILE A 22 -42.54 -14.18 12.95
N GLU A 23 -42.93 -14.76 11.82
CA GLU A 23 -42.01 -15.11 10.73
C GLU A 23 -41.44 -13.85 10.06
N ILE A 24 -42.27 -12.81 9.91
CA ILE A 24 -41.85 -11.51 9.40
C ILE A 24 -40.86 -10.86 10.37
N LEU A 25 -41.12 -10.89 11.68
CA LEU A 25 -40.19 -10.34 12.68
C LEU A 25 -38.85 -11.08 12.68
N ALA A 26 -38.88 -12.41 12.58
CA ALA A 26 -37.66 -13.21 12.46
C ALA A 26 -36.88 -12.86 11.17
N ALA A 27 -37.56 -12.74 10.03
CA ALA A 27 -36.94 -12.37 8.76
C ALA A 27 -36.31 -10.97 8.82
N VAL A 28 -37.01 -9.97 9.37
CA VAL A 28 -36.47 -8.62 9.56
C VAL A 28 -35.23 -8.62 10.46
N GLY A 29 -35.26 -9.40 11.55
CA GLY A 29 -34.11 -9.59 12.43
C GLY A 29 -32.89 -10.12 11.68
N VAL A 30 -33.06 -11.19 10.90
CA VAL A 30 -31.97 -11.79 10.10
C VAL A 30 -31.44 -10.80 9.06
N ILE A 31 -32.32 -10.10 8.34
CA ILE A 31 -31.92 -9.11 7.32
C ILE A 31 -31.12 -7.97 7.97
N SER A 32 -31.53 -7.48 9.14
CA SER A 32 -30.82 -6.40 9.83
C SER A 32 -29.39 -6.77 10.24
N LEU A 33 -29.18 -8.03 10.67
CA LEU A 33 -27.85 -8.55 11.00
C LEU A 33 -26.98 -8.66 9.74
N ILE A 34 -27.54 -9.13 8.63
CA ILE A 34 -26.82 -9.25 7.35
C ILE A 34 -26.39 -7.87 6.85
N LEU A 35 -27.27 -6.87 6.88
CA LEU A 35 -26.95 -5.51 6.46
C LEU A 35 -25.85 -4.89 7.32
N THR A 36 -25.88 -5.13 8.64
CA THR A 36 -24.84 -4.65 9.56
C THR A 36 -23.49 -5.31 9.26
N ALA A 37 -23.48 -6.63 9.04
CA ALA A 37 -22.27 -7.34 8.65
C ALA A 37 -21.71 -6.82 7.33
N LEU A 38 -22.57 -6.61 6.32
CA LEU A 38 -22.17 -6.08 5.02
C LEU A 38 -21.57 -4.67 5.13
N ALA A 39 -22.22 -3.78 5.89
CA ALA A 39 -21.72 -2.43 6.12
C ALA A 39 -20.35 -2.44 6.81
N SER A 40 -20.15 -3.32 7.79
CA SER A 40 -18.85 -3.47 8.46
C SER A 40 -17.75 -3.97 7.52
N ALA A 41 -18.07 -4.93 6.65
CA ALA A 41 -17.14 -5.46 5.64
C ALA A 41 -16.75 -4.40 4.61
N MET A 42 -17.72 -3.59 4.15
CA MET A 42 -17.46 -2.46 3.25
C MET A 42 -16.57 -1.40 3.91
N ALA A 43 -16.82 -1.05 5.17
CA ALA A 43 -15.99 -0.09 5.90
C ALA A 43 -14.53 -0.57 6.03
N LEU A 44 -14.33 -1.86 6.32
CA LEU A 44 -12.99 -2.47 6.34
C LEU A 44 -12.33 -2.45 4.95
N SER A 45 -13.08 -2.81 3.90
CA SER A 45 -12.58 -2.81 2.52
C SER A 45 -12.13 -1.42 2.06
N LEU A 46 -12.86 -0.36 2.42
CA LEU A 46 -12.46 1.01 2.09
C LEU A 46 -11.18 1.41 2.82
N ARG A 47 -11.03 1.05 4.10
CA ARG A 47 -9.82 1.33 4.88
C ARG A 47 -8.60 0.63 4.31
N THR A 48 -8.73 -0.65 3.94
CA THR A 48 -7.62 -1.40 3.33
C THR A 48 -7.26 -0.85 1.95
N SER A 49 -8.26 -0.46 1.15
CA SER A 49 -8.04 0.14 -0.17
C SER A 49 -7.29 1.48 -0.08
N ALA A 50 -7.66 2.33 0.88
CA ALA A 50 -6.96 3.58 1.13
C ALA A 50 -5.50 3.34 1.54
N GLU A 51 -5.25 2.40 2.45
CA GLU A 51 -3.90 2.02 2.88
C GLU A 51 -3.05 1.48 1.71
N LEU A 52 -3.63 0.65 0.86
CA LEU A 52 -2.93 0.13 -0.33
C LEU A 52 -2.58 1.24 -1.32
N LYS A 53 -3.43 2.27 -1.46
CA LYS A 53 -3.12 3.44 -2.28
C LYS A 53 -1.89 4.17 -1.76
N PHE A 54 -1.82 4.46 -0.46
CA PHE A 54 -0.66 5.08 0.16
C PHE A 54 0.62 4.26 -0.07
N ARG A 55 0.55 2.94 0.14
CA ARG A 55 1.68 2.02 -0.08
C ARG A 55 2.13 1.96 -1.54
N SER A 56 1.19 1.96 -2.48
CA SER A 56 1.49 1.95 -3.91
C SER A 56 2.22 3.22 -4.35
N ILE A 57 1.76 4.38 -3.89
CA ILE A 57 2.44 5.67 -4.12
C ILE A 57 3.82 5.63 -3.49
N ALA A 58 3.92 5.24 -2.21
CA ALA A 58 5.17 5.17 -1.47
C ALA A 58 6.20 4.25 -2.16
N LEU A 59 5.78 3.08 -2.65
CA LEU A 59 6.62 2.15 -3.39
C LEU A 59 7.13 2.77 -4.69
N SER A 60 6.25 3.36 -5.51
CA SER A 60 6.66 4.03 -6.75
C SER A 60 7.67 5.14 -6.48
N LYS A 61 7.49 5.90 -5.39
CA LYS A 61 8.40 6.98 -5.01
C LYS A 61 9.73 6.47 -4.47
N ALA A 62 9.74 5.37 -3.72
CA ALA A 62 10.96 4.71 -3.25
C ALA A 62 11.79 4.17 -4.44
N GLN A 63 11.11 3.50 -5.39
CA GLN A 63 11.73 3.03 -6.63
C GLN A 63 12.40 4.17 -7.40
N GLY A 64 11.72 5.32 -7.54
CA GLY A 64 12.26 6.47 -8.26
C GLY A 64 13.60 6.97 -7.73
N VAL A 65 13.82 6.93 -6.41
CA VAL A 65 15.10 7.34 -5.79
C VAL A 65 16.20 6.33 -6.08
N ILE A 66 15.88 5.05 -5.95
CA ILE A 66 16.83 3.97 -6.22
C ILE A 66 17.25 4.00 -7.70
N GLU A 67 16.31 4.18 -8.63
CA GLU A 67 16.62 4.31 -10.06
C GLU A 67 17.44 5.56 -10.36
N ALA A 68 17.20 6.68 -9.67
CA ALA A 68 18.02 7.88 -9.83
C ALA A 68 19.48 7.61 -9.45
N LEU A 69 19.73 6.88 -8.36
CA LEU A 69 21.09 6.48 -7.97
C LEU A 69 21.73 5.48 -8.91
N ARG A 70 20.97 4.48 -9.39
CA ARG A 70 21.47 3.57 -10.42
C ARG A 70 21.86 4.30 -11.69
N ARG A 71 21.03 5.27 -12.12
CA ARG A 71 21.30 6.10 -13.29
C ARG A 71 22.54 6.96 -13.07
N GLU A 72 22.67 7.59 -11.91
CA GLU A 72 23.84 8.39 -11.56
C GLU A 72 25.12 7.56 -11.63
N ARG A 73 25.07 6.36 -11.05
CA ARG A 73 26.16 5.39 -11.14
C ARG A 73 26.52 5.03 -12.58
N ALA A 74 25.52 4.85 -13.44
CA ALA A 74 25.71 4.50 -14.85
C ALA A 74 26.31 5.65 -15.68
N ILE A 75 26.03 6.90 -15.30
CA ILE A 75 26.51 8.10 -16.03
C ILE A 75 27.89 8.54 -15.52
N GLN A 76 28.05 8.68 -14.19
CA GLN A 76 29.25 9.25 -13.56
C GLN A 76 30.30 8.19 -13.17
N GLY A 77 29.91 6.91 -13.13
CA GLY A 77 30.75 5.82 -12.62
C GLY A 77 30.70 5.65 -11.10
N TRP A 78 31.37 4.59 -10.63
CA TRP A 78 31.38 4.19 -9.22
C TRP A 78 32.13 5.18 -8.32
N GLU A 79 33.33 5.60 -8.73
CA GLU A 79 34.20 6.48 -7.93
C GLU A 79 33.52 7.81 -7.62
N THR A 80 32.94 8.45 -8.64
CA THR A 80 32.21 9.70 -8.49
C THR A 80 31.03 9.54 -7.53
N LEU A 81 30.22 8.49 -7.71
CA LEU A 81 29.10 8.22 -6.82
C LEU A 81 29.56 8.00 -5.36
N SER A 82 30.63 7.23 -5.17
CA SER A 82 31.17 6.96 -3.83
C SER A 82 31.69 8.21 -3.15
N SER A 83 32.30 9.14 -3.89
CA SER A 83 32.77 10.41 -3.36
C SER A 83 31.63 11.36 -2.96
N LEU A 84 30.47 11.26 -3.63
CA LEU A 84 29.28 12.05 -3.30
C LEU A 84 28.61 11.57 -2.00
N VAL A 85 28.76 10.28 -1.68
CA VAL A 85 28.21 9.70 -0.45
C VAL A 85 29.22 9.84 0.67
N GLY A 86 28.86 10.56 1.74
CA GLY A 86 29.72 10.70 2.91
C GLY A 86 31.11 11.32 2.65
N GLY A 87 31.31 11.98 1.51
CA GLY A 87 32.64 12.47 1.10
C GLY A 87 33.65 11.37 0.79
N GLY A 88 33.19 10.16 0.40
CA GLY A 88 34.06 9.00 0.16
C GLY A 88 34.49 8.25 1.42
N VAL A 89 33.96 8.61 2.59
CA VAL A 89 34.24 7.92 3.85
C VAL A 89 33.21 6.81 4.06
N ALA A 90 33.68 5.61 4.39
CA ALA A 90 32.81 4.49 4.73
C ALA A 90 31.91 4.81 5.93
N GLY A 91 30.61 4.55 5.81
CA GLY A 91 29.65 4.80 6.87
C GLY A 91 28.20 4.69 6.40
N THR A 92 27.27 5.04 7.29
CA THR A 92 25.84 5.07 6.99
C THR A 92 25.36 6.52 6.96
N TYR A 93 24.77 6.93 5.84
CA TYR A 93 24.37 8.31 5.60
C TYR A 93 22.92 8.39 5.16
N THR A 94 22.14 9.28 5.80
CA THR A 94 20.76 9.55 5.43
C THR A 94 20.65 10.85 4.64
N TYR A 95 19.81 10.84 3.61
CA TYR A 95 19.59 11.94 2.67
C TYR A 95 18.10 12.19 2.47
N CYS A 96 17.73 13.47 2.37
CA CYS A 96 16.37 13.86 2.05
C CYS A 96 16.16 13.94 0.53
N PHE A 97 15.09 13.31 0.04
CA PHE A 97 14.76 13.21 -1.38
C PHE A 97 13.37 13.75 -1.72
N ASN A 98 12.83 14.72 -0.98
CA ASN A 98 11.48 15.26 -1.24
C ASN A 98 11.34 16.07 -2.55
N SER A 99 12.44 16.45 -3.20
CA SER A 99 12.41 17.19 -4.47
C SER A 99 12.40 16.23 -5.66
N GLU A 100 11.38 16.31 -6.52
CA GLU A 100 11.35 15.54 -7.78
C GLU A 100 12.37 16.07 -8.80
N ALA A 101 12.72 17.36 -8.73
CA ALA A 101 13.76 17.93 -9.58
C ALA A 101 15.12 17.28 -9.29
N ALA A 102 15.39 16.91 -8.03
CA ALA A 102 16.61 16.20 -7.66
C ALA A 102 16.70 14.80 -8.32
N LEU A 103 15.56 14.16 -8.60
CA LEU A 103 15.53 12.85 -9.27
C LEU A 103 15.72 12.91 -10.79
N GLN A 104 15.59 14.09 -11.40
CA GLN A 104 15.68 14.27 -12.85
C GLN A 104 17.05 14.83 -13.28
N GLN A 105 17.87 15.31 -12.35
CA GLN A 105 19.20 15.81 -12.64
C GLN A 105 20.18 14.66 -12.93
N SER A 106 21.15 14.93 -13.80
CA SER A 106 22.27 14.05 -14.17
C SER A 106 23.48 14.20 -13.22
N SER A 107 23.30 14.98 -12.16
CA SER A 107 24.23 15.19 -11.05
C SER A 107 23.46 15.86 -9.92
N PHE A 108 22.91 15.06 -9.00
CA PHE A 108 22.27 15.64 -7.82
C PHE A 108 23.30 15.83 -6.70
N THR A 109 23.29 17.01 -6.09
CA THR A 109 24.03 17.26 -4.85
C THR A 109 23.26 16.62 -3.70
N LEU A 110 23.87 15.62 -3.08
CA LEU A 110 23.35 15.00 -1.87
C LEU A 110 23.61 15.91 -0.67
N SER A 111 22.57 16.59 -0.17
CA SER A 111 22.62 17.20 1.15
C SER A 111 22.32 16.14 2.19
N SER A 112 23.28 15.82 3.05
CA SER A 112 23.07 14.91 4.17
C SER A 112 22.01 15.46 5.13
N GLY A 113 21.24 14.55 5.73
CA GLY A 113 20.20 14.85 6.69
C GLY A 113 18.85 14.21 6.35
N SER A 114 18.06 13.99 7.41
CA SER A 114 16.64 13.63 7.31
C SER A 114 15.82 14.78 6.73
N CYS A 115 14.68 14.45 6.13
CA CYS A 115 13.77 15.48 5.63
C CYS A 115 13.09 16.25 6.76
N THR A 116 13.14 17.57 6.70
CA THR A 116 12.44 18.46 7.64
C THR A 116 11.07 18.90 7.13
N THR A 117 10.83 18.78 5.82
CA THR A 117 9.58 19.15 5.15
C THR A 117 8.84 17.92 4.64
N THR A 118 7.58 18.10 4.25
CA THR A 118 6.78 17.12 3.53
C THR A 118 6.60 17.53 2.06
N VAL A 119 6.21 16.58 1.22
CA VAL A 119 5.80 16.81 -0.16
C VAL A 119 4.41 16.21 -0.38
N ALA A 120 3.55 16.95 -1.07
CA ALA A 120 2.19 16.51 -1.35
C ALA A 120 2.16 15.63 -2.61
N TRP A 121 1.70 14.39 -2.47
CA TRP A 121 1.36 13.52 -3.59
C TRP A 121 -0.09 13.06 -3.44
N ASP A 122 -0.91 13.24 -4.48
CA ASP A 122 -2.34 12.88 -4.44
C ASP A 122 -3.08 13.53 -3.25
N GLY A 123 -2.74 14.79 -2.95
CA GLY A 123 -3.34 15.57 -1.87
C GLY A 123 -2.94 15.14 -0.45
N ASN A 124 -1.98 14.23 -0.30
CA ASN A 124 -1.50 13.74 0.99
C ASN A 124 -0.01 14.03 1.17
N ASP A 125 0.40 14.25 2.41
CA ASP A 125 1.78 14.57 2.76
C ASP A 125 2.64 13.32 2.94
N TYR A 126 3.80 13.35 2.31
CA TYR A 126 4.80 12.30 2.40
C TYR A 126 6.19 12.86 2.70
N ILE A 127 7.05 11.96 3.16
CA ILE A 127 8.48 12.21 3.33
C ILE A 127 9.23 11.09 2.65
N ARG A 128 10.29 11.41 1.90
CA ARG A 128 11.12 10.43 1.20
C ARG A 128 12.57 10.59 1.62
N GLU A 129 13.08 9.58 2.29
CA GLU A 129 14.45 9.51 2.77
C GLU A 129 15.18 8.35 2.11
N LEU A 130 16.47 8.52 1.94
CA LEU A 130 17.37 7.46 1.50
C LEU A 130 18.48 7.31 2.50
N THR A 131 18.72 6.08 2.95
CA THR A 131 19.91 5.74 3.70
C THR A 131 20.85 4.96 2.80
N ILE A 132 22.12 5.32 2.78
CA ILE A 132 23.17 4.64 2.03
C ILE A 132 24.20 4.13 3.03
N ASP A 133 24.48 2.84 2.98
CA ASP A 133 25.54 2.19 3.76
C ASP A 133 26.69 1.79 2.84
N THR A 134 27.88 2.32 3.11
CA THR A 134 29.12 2.13 2.35
C THR A 134 30.20 1.39 3.16
N GLN A 135 29.81 0.66 4.22
CA GLN A 135 30.76 -0.06 5.08
C GLN A 135 31.60 -1.12 4.35
N THR A 136 31.09 -1.68 3.25
CA THR A 136 31.79 -2.68 2.44
C THR A 136 32.37 -2.02 1.19
N ALA A 137 33.68 -2.16 0.98
CA ALA A 137 34.34 -1.62 -0.21
C ALA A 137 33.78 -2.26 -1.49
N GLY A 138 33.49 -1.42 -2.50
CA GLY A 138 32.89 -1.87 -3.75
C GLY A 138 31.40 -2.22 -3.66
N GLU A 139 30.75 -1.95 -2.52
CA GLU A 139 29.33 -2.20 -2.30
C GLU A 139 28.64 -0.98 -1.65
N MET A 140 27.39 -0.73 -2.02
CA MET A 140 26.53 0.28 -1.38
C MET A 140 25.14 -0.29 -1.17
N SER A 141 24.70 -0.40 0.08
CA SER A 141 23.32 -0.75 0.40
C SER A 141 22.47 0.53 0.44
N LEU A 142 21.47 0.60 -0.43
CA LEU A 142 20.53 1.70 -0.57
C LEU A 142 19.21 1.31 0.08
N THR A 143 18.76 2.08 1.06
CA THR A 143 17.48 1.89 1.74
C THR A 143 16.62 3.14 1.58
N ALA A 144 15.65 3.09 0.67
CA ALA A 144 14.68 4.16 0.46
C ALA A 144 13.47 3.96 1.39
N LYS A 145 13.17 4.96 2.21
CA LYS A 145 12.00 5.00 3.10
C LYS A 145 11.07 6.11 2.67
N VAL A 146 9.81 5.78 2.43
CA VAL A 146 8.77 6.77 2.16
C VAL A 146 7.72 6.69 3.27
N TYR A 147 7.57 7.79 3.98
CA TYR A 147 6.64 7.94 5.09
C TYR A 147 5.39 8.69 4.65
N TRP A 148 4.27 8.40 5.31
CA TRP A 148 3.04 9.19 5.27
C TRP A 148 2.45 9.27 6.69
N GLN A 149 1.50 10.18 6.91
CA GLN A 149 0.89 10.40 8.22
C GLN A 149 1.95 10.71 9.31
N GLY A 150 2.76 11.75 9.10
CA GLY A 150 3.64 12.30 10.13
C GLY A 150 4.93 11.53 10.46
N ARG A 151 5.11 10.30 9.90
CA ARG A 151 6.23 9.32 10.06
C ARG A 151 5.84 7.99 10.71
N ASP A 152 4.61 7.84 11.18
CA ASP A 152 4.15 6.60 11.83
C ASP A 152 4.09 5.41 10.86
N LYS A 153 3.74 5.69 9.61
CA LYS A 153 3.66 4.69 8.55
C LYS A 153 4.73 4.92 7.51
N HIS A 154 5.33 3.83 7.05
CA HIS A 154 6.33 3.87 6.01
C HIS A 154 6.31 2.63 5.13
N MET A 155 6.88 2.79 3.95
CA MET A 155 7.28 1.73 3.05
C MET A 155 8.79 1.82 2.90
N GLU A 156 9.46 0.68 2.97
CA GLU A 156 10.90 0.56 2.84
C GLU A 156 11.24 -0.30 1.64
N MET A 157 12.22 0.14 0.85
CA MET A 157 12.79 -0.62 -0.25
C MET A 157 14.31 -0.59 -0.13
N THR A 158 14.91 -1.77 -0.07
CA THR A 158 16.37 -1.91 0.04
C THR A 158 16.94 -2.55 -1.21
N GLN A 159 18.07 -2.04 -1.66
CA GLN A 159 18.84 -2.61 -2.76
C GLN A 159 20.33 -2.37 -2.58
N THR A 160 21.14 -3.36 -2.95
CA THR A 160 22.59 -3.21 -3.06
C THR A 160 23.04 -2.83 -4.49
N LEU A 161 23.97 -1.88 -4.59
CA LEU A 161 24.77 -1.60 -5.78
C LEU A 161 26.20 -2.09 -5.58
N TYR A 162 26.79 -2.67 -6.64
CA TYR A 162 28.16 -3.21 -6.62
C TYR A 162 29.05 -2.57 -7.68
N GLN A 163 30.29 -2.19 -7.36
CA GLN A 163 31.29 -1.77 -8.35
C GLN A 163 31.41 -2.82 -9.47
N TRP A 164 31.35 -2.38 -10.73
CA TRP A 164 31.63 -3.28 -11.86
C TRP A 164 33.15 -3.36 -12.04
N HIS A 165 33.64 -4.58 -12.32
CA HIS A 165 35.03 -4.83 -12.66
C HIS A 165 35.35 -4.37 -14.09
#